data_AF-A0A317A8H3-F1
#
_entry.id   AF-A0A317A8H3-F1
#
_cell.length_a   1.000
_cell.length_b   1.000
_cell.length_c   1.000
_cell.angle_alpha   90.00
_cell.angle_beta   90.00
_cell.angle_gamma   90.00
#
_symmetry.space_group_name_H-M   'P 1'
#
loop_
_entity.id
_entity.type
_entity.pdbx_description
1 polymer ?
#
loop_
_entity_poly.entity_id
_entity_poly.type
_entity_poly.pdbx_seq_one_letter_code
_entity_poly.pdbx_strand_id
1 'polypeptide(L)'
;MEYNDELWGRHRRAVHARCESMRQATRDQVGLSLAQKVPCSAPSQLLGLNQVVEIDRDRFIASVEPNVTMEALVQLTKIEGLIPTVIAPSRATTVADAFATATFGSSSFQFGTFDCAVLSLEAVLPDGQYVMAKLGDGDDADRLFEILGAPDSPALITLLEIALTPAWGYVEMTYWPVSSVSGARLRMEPKGPNSLILDRAAVDESTDFVDSVMFD
;
A
#
# COMPACT_ATOMS: atom_id res chain seq x y z
N MET A 1 11.19 -4.99 -22.13
CA MET A 1 11.06 -5.09 -20.67
C MET A 1 12.47 -5.36 -20.16
N GLU A 2 13.16 -4.34 -19.65
CA GLU A 2 14.41 -4.57 -18.92
C GLU A 2 14.01 -4.96 -17.51
N TYR A 3 13.97 -6.27 -17.25
CA TYR A 3 13.98 -6.79 -15.89
C TYR A 3 15.17 -6.14 -15.19
N ASN A 4 14.92 -5.32 -14.17
CA ASN A 4 15.99 -4.55 -13.53
C ASN A 4 16.75 -5.45 -12.55
N ASP A 5 17.58 -6.32 -13.11
CA ASP A 5 18.44 -7.27 -12.41
C ASP A 5 19.28 -6.58 -11.31
N GLU A 6 19.64 -5.31 -11.51
CA GLU A 6 20.41 -4.55 -10.54
C GLU A 6 19.57 -4.19 -9.31
N LEU A 7 18.36 -3.64 -9.49
CA LEU A 7 17.47 -3.28 -8.39
C LEU A 7 17.03 -4.50 -7.60
N TRP A 8 16.59 -5.56 -8.30
CA TRP A 8 16.26 -6.82 -7.65
C TRP A 8 17.46 -7.43 -6.92
N GLY A 9 18.65 -7.39 -7.52
CA GLY A 9 19.88 -7.84 -6.87
C GLY A 9 20.21 -7.03 -5.61
N ARG A 10 20.04 -5.70 -5.64
CA ARG A 10 20.24 -4.83 -4.47
C ARG A 10 19.24 -5.16 -3.36
N HIS A 11 17.96 -5.26 -3.71
CA HIS A 11 16.89 -5.62 -2.79
C HIS A 11 17.17 -6.98 -2.12
N ARG A 12 17.46 -8.02 -2.91
CA ARG A 12 17.74 -9.38 -2.39
C ARG A 12 18.95 -9.42 -1.47
N ARG A 13 20.03 -8.68 -1.77
CA ARG A 13 21.18 -8.56 -0.86
C ARG A 13 20.80 -7.87 0.45
N ALA A 14 19.99 -6.82 0.38
CA ALA A 14 19.53 -6.08 1.55
C ALA A 14 18.61 -6.93 2.46
N VAL A 15 17.75 -7.77 1.87
CA VAL A 15 16.90 -8.73 2.58
C VAL A 15 17.73 -9.84 3.21
N HIS A 16 18.67 -10.42 2.45
CA HIS A 16 19.55 -11.47 2.96
C HIS A 16 20.35 -11.03 4.19
N ALA A 17 20.93 -9.82 4.15
CA ALA A 17 21.67 -9.26 5.28
C ALA A 17 20.79 -9.11 6.54
N ARG A 18 19.50 -8.80 6.37
CA ARG A 18 18.52 -8.71 7.47
C ARG A 18 18.16 -10.08 8.01
N CYS A 19 17.89 -11.06 7.16
CA CYS A 19 17.66 -12.45 7.59
C CYS A 19 18.82 -12.96 8.47
N GLU A 20 20.07 -12.75 8.05
CA GLU A 20 21.25 -13.15 8.82
C GLU A 20 21.37 -12.39 10.15
N SER A 21 21.12 -11.08 10.14
CA SER A 21 21.15 -10.25 11.35
C SER A 21 20.09 -10.69 12.37
N MET A 22 18.87 -11.00 11.91
CA MET A 22 17.78 -11.48 12.75
C MET A 22 18.12 -12.87 13.33
N ARG A 23 18.61 -13.81 12.51
CA ARG A 23 19.06 -15.15 12.96
C ARG A 23 20.15 -15.06 14.01
N GLN A 24 21.11 -14.15 13.84
CA GLN A 24 22.18 -13.96 14.80
C GLN A 24 21.64 -13.43 16.13
N ALA A 25 20.76 -12.43 16.09
CA ALA A 25 20.11 -11.90 17.29
C ALA A 25 19.28 -12.97 18.03
N THR A 26 18.55 -13.83 17.31
CA THR A 26 17.82 -14.95 17.92
C THR A 26 18.78 -15.94 18.59
N ARG A 27 19.89 -16.31 17.93
CA ARG A 27 20.91 -17.21 18.50
C ARG A 27 21.54 -16.66 19.77
N ASP A 28 21.85 -15.37 19.78
CA ASP A 28 22.46 -14.70 20.93
C ASP A 28 21.48 -14.62 22.12
N GLN A 29 20.18 -14.46 21.86
CA GLN A 29 19.14 -14.48 22.90
C GLN A 29 18.90 -15.87 23.52
N VAL A 30 19.07 -16.95 22.75
CA VAL A 30 18.94 -18.34 23.26
C VAL A 30 20.07 -18.70 24.25
N GLY A 31 21.18 -17.95 24.26
CA GLY A 31 22.28 -18.12 25.22
C GLY A 31 22.17 -17.33 26.53
N LEU A 32 21.20 -16.42 26.67
CA LEU A 32 21.06 -15.50 27.80
C LEU A 32 19.73 -15.73 28.54
N SER A 33 19.81 -16.23 29.77
CA SER A 33 18.68 -16.33 30.70
C SER A 33 18.03 -14.96 30.93
N LEU A 34 16.75 -14.83 30.56
CA LEU A 34 15.73 -13.87 31.04
C LEU A 34 16.27 -12.54 31.61
N ALA A 35 16.71 -11.63 30.75
CA ALA A 35 16.61 -10.19 31.02
C ALA A 35 16.70 -9.39 29.70
N GLN A 36 15.70 -8.52 29.50
CA GLN A 36 15.55 -7.51 28.44
C GLN A 36 15.07 -8.02 27.07
N LYS A 37 13.73 -8.09 26.94
CA LYS A 37 13.02 -8.02 25.67
C LYS A 37 13.32 -6.65 25.04
N VAL A 38 14.33 -6.58 24.18
CA VAL A 38 14.56 -5.41 23.33
C VAL A 38 13.34 -5.31 22.40
N PRO A 39 12.61 -4.18 22.36
CA PRO A 39 11.51 -4.02 21.42
C PRO A 39 12.07 -4.10 20.00
N CYS A 40 11.70 -5.14 19.24
CA CYS A 40 12.19 -5.39 17.89
C CYS A 40 11.36 -4.58 16.86
N SER A 41 11.16 -3.30 17.13
CA SER A 41 10.47 -2.35 16.26
C SER A 41 11.30 -1.07 16.05
N ALA A 42 12.63 -1.22 16.00
CA ALA A 42 13.55 -0.10 15.84
C ALA A 42 13.59 0.36 14.37
N PRO A 43 13.43 1.68 14.08
CA PRO A 43 13.52 2.27 12.73
C PRO A 43 14.81 1.93 11.96
N SER A 44 15.86 1.48 12.65
CA SER A 44 17.14 1.09 12.07
C SER A 44 17.07 -0.17 11.19
N GLN A 45 16.09 -1.06 11.40
CA GLN A 45 15.96 -2.30 10.62
C GLN A 45 15.45 -2.07 9.20
N LEU A 46 14.73 -0.98 8.95
CA LEU A 46 14.19 -0.62 7.64
C LEU A 46 15.13 0.28 6.81
N LEU A 47 16.27 0.73 7.37
CA LEU A 47 17.18 1.67 6.70
C LEU A 47 17.57 1.20 5.29
N GLY A 48 17.32 2.05 4.29
CA GLY A 48 17.72 1.82 2.90
C GLY A 48 16.78 0.97 2.06
N LEU A 49 15.63 0.52 2.60
CA LEU A 49 14.55 -0.08 1.80
C LEU A 49 13.59 0.99 1.29
N ASN A 50 14.01 1.76 0.28
CA ASN A 50 13.30 2.94 -0.23
C ASN A 50 13.26 3.04 -1.76
N GLN A 51 13.37 1.92 -2.47
CA GLN A 51 13.35 1.85 -3.92
C GLN A 51 12.03 1.30 -4.46
N VAL A 52 11.57 1.84 -5.59
CA VAL A 52 10.63 1.14 -6.48
C VAL A 52 11.47 0.15 -7.29
N VAL A 53 11.31 -1.15 -7.01
CA VAL A 53 12.17 -2.21 -7.55
C VAL A 53 11.80 -2.51 -9.00
N GLU A 54 10.50 -2.55 -9.30
CA GLU A 54 9.98 -2.87 -10.62
C GLU A 54 8.57 -2.27 -10.81
N ILE A 55 8.27 -1.87 -12.05
CA ILE A 55 6.92 -1.52 -12.50
C ILE A 55 6.58 -2.43 -13.68
N ASP A 56 5.68 -3.36 -13.45
CA ASP A 56 5.16 -4.28 -14.47
C ASP A 56 3.91 -3.66 -15.11
N ARG A 57 4.07 -3.24 -16.37
CA ARG A 57 3.01 -2.60 -17.15
C ARG A 57 1.97 -3.55 -17.71
N ASP A 58 2.34 -4.82 -17.86
CA ASP A 58 1.44 -5.84 -18.40
C ASP A 58 0.53 -6.37 -17.29
N ARG A 59 1.06 -6.49 -16.07
CA ARG A 59 0.31 -6.92 -14.89
C ARG A 59 -0.32 -5.76 -14.10
N PHE A 60 0.06 -4.51 -14.38
CA PHE A 60 -0.32 -3.33 -13.61
C PHE A 60 0.08 -3.43 -12.13
N ILE A 61 1.35 -3.73 -11.88
CA ILE A 61 1.88 -3.95 -10.52
C ILE A 61 3.17 -3.16 -10.33
N ALA A 62 3.31 -2.49 -9.18
CA ALA A 62 4.58 -1.96 -8.71
C ALA A 62 5.12 -2.79 -7.54
N SER A 63 6.34 -3.29 -7.67
CA SER A 63 7.09 -3.94 -6.59
C SER A 63 7.92 -2.87 -5.87
N VAL A 64 7.59 -2.59 -4.61
CA VAL A 64 8.12 -1.43 -3.90
C VAL A 64 8.63 -1.79 -2.51
N GLU A 65 9.69 -1.13 -2.11
CA GLU A 65 10.21 -1.25 -0.75
C GLU A 65 9.41 -0.37 0.24
N PRO A 66 9.34 -0.76 1.52
CA PRO A 66 8.45 -0.16 2.53
C PRO A 66 8.61 1.35 2.74
N ASN A 67 9.82 1.90 2.64
CA ASN A 67 10.06 3.34 2.88
C ASN A 67 9.98 4.21 1.63
N VAL A 68 9.51 3.67 0.50
CA VAL A 68 9.15 4.49 -0.66
C VAL A 68 8.01 5.42 -0.22
N THR A 69 8.13 6.72 -0.51
CA THR A 69 7.06 7.69 -0.23
C THR A 69 5.99 7.64 -1.32
N MET A 70 4.76 8.08 -1.01
CA MET A 70 3.72 8.22 -2.02
C MET A 70 4.12 9.15 -3.16
N GLU A 71 4.86 10.23 -2.87
CA GLU A 71 5.37 11.11 -3.91
C GLU A 71 6.29 10.37 -4.88
N ALA A 72 7.27 9.60 -4.37
CA ALA A 72 8.18 8.83 -5.21
C ALA A 72 7.43 7.75 -6.00
N LEU A 73 6.51 7.04 -5.35
CA LEU A 73 5.69 5.99 -5.98
C LEU A 73 4.87 6.54 -7.14
N VAL A 74 4.13 7.63 -6.91
CA VAL A 74 3.30 8.27 -7.95
C VAL A 74 4.17 8.82 -9.08
N GLN A 75 5.29 9.47 -8.77
CA GLN A 75 6.18 10.01 -9.81
C GLN A 75 6.74 8.92 -10.73
N LEU A 76 7.23 7.82 -10.16
CA LEU A 76 7.86 6.74 -10.94
C LEU A 76 6.84 5.94 -11.74
N THR A 77 5.68 5.62 -11.16
CA THR A 77 4.59 4.93 -11.90
C THR A 77 4.03 5.80 -13.02
N LYS A 78 3.92 7.12 -12.80
CA LYS A 78 3.42 8.06 -13.82
C LYS A 78 4.30 8.14 -15.05
N ILE A 79 5.62 7.99 -14.91
CA ILE A 79 6.55 7.94 -16.05
C ILE A 79 6.21 6.75 -16.97
N GLU A 80 5.74 5.65 -16.39
CA GLU A 80 5.31 4.45 -17.12
C GLU A 80 3.84 4.51 -17.59
N GLY A 81 3.17 5.66 -17.42
CA GLY A 81 1.77 5.85 -17.80
C GLY A 81 0.77 5.18 -16.86
N LEU A 82 1.18 4.93 -15.60
CA LEU A 82 0.36 4.29 -14.56
C LEU A 82 0.31 5.15 -13.29
N ILE A 83 -0.61 4.86 -12.39
CA ILE A 83 -0.63 5.41 -11.02
C ILE A 83 -1.06 4.31 -10.04
N PRO A 84 -0.73 4.42 -8.74
CA PRO A 84 -1.28 3.51 -7.73
C PRO A 84 -2.80 3.59 -7.71
N THR A 85 -3.46 2.44 -7.57
CA THR A 85 -4.93 2.35 -7.55
C THR A 85 -5.53 3.13 -6.38
N VAL A 86 -4.87 3.09 -5.21
CA VAL A 86 -5.19 3.91 -4.04
C VAL A 86 -3.96 4.72 -3.66
N ILE A 87 -4.14 6.02 -3.44
CA ILE A 87 -3.07 6.95 -3.09
C ILE A 87 -3.36 7.55 -1.72
N ALA A 88 -2.42 7.40 -0.78
CA ALA A 88 -2.53 8.06 0.51
C ALA A 88 -2.41 9.59 0.36
N PRO A 89 -3.12 10.39 1.18
CA PRO A 89 -3.31 11.82 0.94
C PRO A 89 -2.05 12.65 1.18
N SER A 90 -1.12 12.15 1.99
CA SER A 90 0.16 12.82 2.26
C SER A 90 1.27 12.29 1.35
N ARG A 91 1.95 13.21 0.67
CA ARG A 91 3.12 12.94 -0.18
C ARG A 91 4.26 12.25 0.56
N ALA A 92 4.44 12.57 1.83
CA ALA A 92 5.52 12.08 2.66
C ALA A 92 5.22 10.71 3.31
N THR A 93 3.95 10.25 3.27
CA THR A 93 3.57 8.95 3.81
C THR A 93 4.32 7.85 3.06
N THR A 94 4.91 6.91 3.81
CA THR A 94 5.58 5.75 3.22
C THR A 94 4.58 4.67 2.84
N VAL A 95 4.96 3.77 1.94
CA VAL A 95 4.14 2.60 1.56
C VAL A 95 3.78 1.76 2.78
N ALA A 96 4.75 1.49 3.67
CA ALA A 96 4.51 0.72 4.88
C ALA A 96 3.53 1.42 5.83
N ASP A 97 3.65 2.74 6.02
CA ASP A 97 2.72 3.50 6.85
C ASP A 97 1.31 3.50 6.27
N ALA A 98 1.19 3.69 4.94
CA ALA A 98 -0.10 3.67 4.24
C ALA A 98 -0.80 2.31 4.38
N PHE A 99 -0.03 1.22 4.27
CA PHE A 99 -0.50 -0.15 4.48
C PHE A 99 -0.93 -0.39 5.94
N ALA A 100 -0.07 -0.06 6.91
CA ALA A 100 -0.33 -0.31 8.33
C ALA A 100 -1.52 0.48 8.89
N THR A 101 -1.81 1.66 8.32
CA THR A 101 -2.89 2.54 8.77
C THR A 101 -4.18 2.44 7.96
N ALA A 102 -4.23 1.55 6.96
CA ALA A 102 -5.35 1.41 6.05
C ALA A 102 -5.82 2.78 5.51
N THR A 103 -4.87 3.56 4.99
CA THR A 103 -5.15 4.93 4.55
C THR A 103 -6.10 4.95 3.35
N PHE A 104 -6.98 5.96 3.27
CA PHE A 104 -7.90 6.16 2.15
C PHE A 104 -7.57 7.41 1.33
N GLY A 105 -8.05 7.46 0.09
CA GLY A 105 -7.92 8.58 -0.83
C GLY A 105 -9.14 8.69 -1.76
N SER A 106 -9.03 9.52 -2.80
CA SER A 106 -10.18 9.87 -3.65
C SER A 106 -10.75 8.70 -4.47
N SER A 107 -9.99 7.63 -4.68
CA SER A 107 -10.44 6.40 -5.38
C SER A 107 -10.94 5.30 -4.42
N SER A 108 -10.84 5.52 -3.09
CA SER A 108 -11.14 4.50 -2.09
C SER A 108 -12.60 4.07 -2.03
N PHE A 109 -13.53 4.87 -2.56
CA PHE A 109 -14.93 4.46 -2.67
C PHE A 109 -15.13 3.25 -3.60
N GLN A 110 -14.20 3.02 -4.54
CA GLN A 110 -14.22 1.85 -5.43
C GLN A 110 -13.31 0.74 -4.94
N PHE A 111 -12.09 1.10 -4.52
CA PHE A 111 -11.02 0.13 -4.29
C PHE A 111 -10.73 -0.13 -2.81
N GLY A 112 -11.46 0.51 -1.89
CA GLY A 112 -11.20 0.42 -0.47
C GLY A 112 -9.98 1.22 -0.02
N THR A 113 -9.41 0.84 1.11
CA THR A 113 -8.22 1.45 1.70
C THR A 113 -6.94 0.99 1.00
N PHE A 114 -5.81 1.61 1.28
CA PHE A 114 -4.54 1.36 0.59
C PHE A 114 -4.09 -0.11 0.69
N ASP A 115 -4.33 -0.76 1.83
CA ASP A 115 -4.10 -2.18 2.04
C ASP A 115 -4.91 -3.07 1.10
N CYS A 116 -6.11 -2.66 0.69
CA CYS A 116 -6.91 -3.37 -0.32
C CYS A 116 -6.27 -3.35 -1.72
N ALA A 117 -5.38 -2.38 -1.98
CA ALA A 117 -4.63 -2.29 -3.23
C ALA A 117 -3.29 -3.03 -3.20
N VAL A 118 -2.89 -3.61 -2.06
CA VAL A 118 -1.68 -4.44 -1.95
C VAL A 118 -2.04 -5.88 -2.30
N LEU A 119 -1.34 -6.44 -3.28
CA LEU A 119 -1.60 -7.76 -3.85
C LEU A 119 -0.79 -8.86 -3.16
N SER A 120 0.42 -8.53 -2.73
CA SER A 120 1.27 -9.41 -1.97
C SER A 120 2.27 -8.61 -1.16
N LEU A 121 2.84 -9.24 -0.14
CA LEU A 121 3.93 -8.65 0.63
C LEU A 121 5.00 -9.68 0.96
N GLU A 122 6.21 -9.15 1.07
CA GLU A 122 7.39 -9.85 1.53
C GLU A 122 7.74 -9.40 2.95
N ALA A 123 8.05 -10.36 3.82
CA ALA A 123 8.53 -10.05 5.16
C ALA A 123 9.61 -11.02 5.65
N VAL A 124 10.38 -10.55 6.64
CA VAL A 124 11.36 -11.36 7.38
C VAL A 124 10.87 -11.54 8.82
N LEU A 125 10.71 -12.79 9.24
CA LEU A 125 10.29 -13.16 10.60
C LEU A 125 11.42 -13.03 11.62
N PRO A 126 11.13 -13.10 12.93
CA PRO A 126 12.14 -12.99 14.00
C PRO A 126 13.27 -14.00 13.93
N ASP A 127 12.96 -15.21 13.49
CA ASP A 127 13.92 -16.30 13.27
C ASP A 127 14.69 -16.15 11.95
N GLY A 128 14.50 -15.02 11.27
CA GLY A 128 15.05 -14.68 9.97
C GLY A 128 14.51 -15.54 8.84
N GLN A 129 13.39 -16.24 9.02
CA GLN A 129 12.70 -16.87 7.90
C GLN A 129 12.13 -15.80 6.97
N TYR A 130 12.25 -16.07 5.68
CA TYR A 130 11.68 -15.26 4.61
C TYR A 130 10.26 -15.76 4.33
N VAL A 131 9.31 -14.83 4.25
CA VAL A 131 7.94 -15.14 3.84
C VAL A 131 7.49 -14.20 2.72
N MET A 132 6.76 -14.75 1.77
CA MET A 132 6.03 -14.02 0.74
C MET A 132 4.60 -14.54 0.79
N ALA A 133 3.64 -13.63 0.80
CA ALA A 133 2.25 -14.04 0.85
C ALA A 133 1.36 -13.10 0.06
N LYS A 134 0.39 -13.70 -0.62
CA LYS A 134 -0.56 -13.03 -1.50
C LYS A 134 -1.80 -12.65 -0.70
N LEU A 135 -2.17 -11.38 -0.78
CA LEU A 135 -3.37 -10.87 -0.16
C LEU A 135 -4.55 -11.20 -1.08
N GLY A 136 -5.46 -12.05 -0.59
CA GLY A 136 -6.62 -12.55 -1.35
C GLY A 136 -6.62 -14.06 -1.61
N ASP A 137 -5.53 -14.77 -1.29
CA ASP A 137 -5.53 -16.24 -1.18
C ASP A 137 -5.72 -16.61 0.30
N GLY A 138 -6.82 -17.29 0.62
CA GLY A 138 -7.29 -17.44 2.01
C GLY A 138 -6.24 -18.03 2.96
N ASP A 139 -5.49 -19.04 2.50
CA ASP A 139 -4.49 -19.73 3.33
C ASP A 139 -3.23 -18.87 3.60
N ASP A 140 -2.84 -17.99 2.65
CA ASP A 140 -1.66 -17.12 2.79
C ASP A 140 -2.00 -15.81 3.50
N ALA A 141 -3.20 -15.29 3.30
CA ALA A 141 -3.72 -14.11 3.99
C ALA A 141 -3.91 -14.38 5.49
N ASP A 142 -4.44 -15.55 5.86
CA ASP A 142 -4.61 -15.93 7.28
C ASP A 142 -3.26 -16.06 7.99
N ARG A 143 -2.25 -16.66 7.34
CA ARG A 143 -0.88 -16.72 7.86
C ARG A 143 -0.26 -15.34 8.03
N LEU A 144 -0.46 -14.44 7.07
CA LEU A 144 0.00 -13.05 7.20
C LEU A 144 -0.70 -12.31 8.32
N PHE A 145 -2.00 -12.52 8.50
CA PHE A 145 -2.76 -11.86 9.56
C PHE A 145 -2.36 -12.37 10.94
N GLU A 146 -2.09 -13.67 11.08
CA GLU A 146 -1.51 -14.25 12.29
C GLU A 146 -0.10 -13.70 12.58
N ILE A 147 0.70 -13.54 11.53
CA ILE A 147 2.09 -13.08 11.66
C ILE A 147 2.16 -11.57 11.90
N LEU A 148 1.51 -10.74 11.08
CA LEU A 148 1.59 -9.27 11.08
C LEU A 148 0.50 -8.58 11.89
N GLY A 149 -0.67 -9.21 12.06
CA GLY A 149 -1.83 -8.64 12.75
C GLY A 149 -1.75 -8.74 14.28
N ALA A 150 -0.71 -9.40 14.82
CA ALA A 150 -0.42 -9.31 16.24
C ALA A 150 0.07 -7.90 16.59
N PRO A 151 -0.48 -7.22 17.61
CA PRO A 151 -0.14 -5.83 17.95
C PRO A 151 1.35 -5.60 18.29
N ASP A 152 2.11 -6.68 18.50
CA ASP A 152 3.54 -6.67 18.77
C ASP A 152 4.34 -7.46 17.72
N SER A 153 3.82 -7.66 16.49
CA SER A 153 4.51 -8.49 15.51
C SER A 153 5.90 -7.93 15.18
N PRO A 154 6.97 -8.71 15.43
CA PRO A 154 8.34 -8.35 15.10
C PRO A 154 8.72 -8.62 13.63
N ALA A 155 7.75 -8.94 12.75
CA ALA A 155 8.04 -9.22 11.35
C ALA A 155 8.35 -7.94 10.58
N LEU A 156 9.42 -7.98 9.79
CA LEU A 156 9.93 -6.85 9.04
C LEU A 156 9.46 -6.94 7.59
N ILE A 157 8.50 -6.09 7.20
CA ILE A 157 8.08 -5.99 5.80
C ILE A 157 9.25 -5.45 4.96
N THR A 158 9.57 -6.11 3.85
CA THR A 158 10.70 -5.75 2.98
C THR A 158 10.27 -5.33 1.57
N LEU A 159 9.14 -5.83 1.07
CA LEU A 159 8.60 -5.51 -0.24
C LEU A 159 7.07 -5.59 -0.22
N LEU A 160 6.40 -4.76 -1.01
CA LEU A 160 4.97 -4.83 -1.27
C LEU A 160 4.73 -4.79 -2.79
N GLU A 161 3.84 -5.63 -3.30
CA GLU A 161 3.31 -5.53 -4.66
C GLU A 161 2.01 -4.74 -4.63
N ILE A 162 1.98 -3.57 -5.27
CA ILE A 162 0.84 -2.64 -5.26
C ILE A 162 0.16 -2.66 -6.63
N ALA A 163 -1.17 -2.76 -6.64
CA ALA A 163 -1.97 -2.63 -7.84
C ALA A 163 -1.89 -1.21 -8.42
N LEU A 164 -1.76 -1.13 -9.74
CA LEU A 164 -1.73 0.10 -10.51
C LEU A 164 -2.96 0.20 -11.42
N THR A 165 -3.24 1.43 -11.87
CA THR A 165 -4.26 1.73 -12.87
C THR A 165 -3.69 2.68 -13.94
N PRO A 166 -4.20 2.67 -15.19
CA PRO A 166 -3.75 3.60 -16.22
C PRO A 166 -3.82 5.07 -15.79
N ALA A 167 -2.76 5.82 -16.09
CA ALA A 167 -2.71 7.26 -15.91
C ALA A 167 -3.15 7.98 -17.19
N TRP A 168 -4.33 8.60 -17.15
CA TRP A 168 -4.82 9.41 -18.27
C TRP A 168 -4.12 10.77 -18.32
N GLY A 169 -3.96 11.32 -19.53
CA GLY A 169 -3.32 12.63 -19.73
C GLY A 169 -4.18 13.82 -19.26
N TYR A 170 -5.48 13.59 -19.05
CA TYR A 170 -6.46 14.60 -18.65
C TYR A 170 -7.43 14.01 -17.64
N VAL A 171 -7.97 14.87 -16.79
CA VAL A 171 -9.03 14.54 -15.83
C VAL A 171 -10.20 15.47 -16.10
N GLU A 172 -11.40 14.91 -16.26
CA GLU A 172 -12.63 15.69 -16.25
C GLU A 172 -13.07 15.90 -14.79
N MET A 173 -13.43 17.14 -14.44
CA MET A 173 -13.81 17.49 -13.08
C MET A 173 -15.19 18.11 -13.07
N THR A 174 -16.09 17.54 -12.26
CA THR A 174 -17.44 18.08 -12.03
C THR A 174 -17.61 18.46 -10.56
N TYR A 175 -18.00 19.70 -10.30
CA TYR A 175 -18.29 20.18 -8.95
C TYR A 175 -19.80 20.12 -8.68
N TRP A 176 -20.17 19.47 -7.58
CA TRP A 176 -21.55 19.38 -7.12
C TRP A 176 -21.75 20.22 -5.85
N PRO A 177 -22.20 21.48 -5.97
CA PRO A 177 -22.45 22.30 -4.79
C PRO A 177 -23.64 21.74 -4.00
N VAL A 178 -23.44 21.63 -2.69
CA VAL A 178 -24.43 21.15 -1.73
C VAL A 178 -24.41 22.03 -0.48
N SER A 179 -25.56 22.22 0.14
CA SER A 179 -25.72 23.09 1.32
C SER A 179 -25.67 22.35 2.66
N SER A 180 -25.47 21.04 2.64
CA SER A 180 -25.44 20.19 3.83
C SER A 180 -24.75 18.86 3.56
N VAL A 181 -24.23 18.23 4.60
CA VAL A 181 -23.70 16.85 4.56
C VAL A 181 -24.77 15.87 4.07
N SER A 182 -26.02 16.03 4.50
CA SER A 182 -27.13 15.20 4.01
C SER A 182 -27.35 15.37 2.51
N GLY A 183 -27.23 16.60 1.99
CA GLY A 183 -27.27 16.87 0.55
C GLY A 183 -26.10 16.24 -0.22
N ALA A 184 -24.89 16.26 0.35
CA ALA A 184 -23.72 15.56 -0.21
C ALA A 184 -23.97 14.05 -0.31
N ARG A 185 -24.46 13.42 0.76
CA ARG A 185 -24.77 11.99 0.81
C ARG A 185 -25.81 11.60 -0.24
N LEU A 186 -26.92 12.33 -0.33
CA LEU A 186 -27.98 12.10 -1.32
C LEU A 186 -27.49 12.28 -2.76
N ARG A 187 -26.48 13.11 -2.97
CA ARG A 187 -25.87 13.33 -4.28
C ARG A 187 -24.96 12.17 -4.68
N MET A 188 -24.26 11.57 -3.73
CA MET A 188 -23.37 10.42 -3.96
C MET A 188 -24.12 9.09 -4.08
N GLU A 189 -25.34 8.99 -3.53
CA GLU A 189 -26.14 7.77 -3.61
C GLU A 189 -26.52 7.43 -5.08
N PRO A 190 -26.42 6.14 -5.47
CA PRO A 190 -26.87 5.68 -6.78
C PRO A 190 -28.33 6.04 -7.02
N LYS A 191 -28.62 6.61 -8.19
CA LYS A 191 -29.97 7.04 -8.56
C LYS A 191 -30.73 5.88 -9.16
N GLY A 192 -31.96 5.65 -8.67
CA GLY A 192 -32.83 4.61 -9.20
C GLY A 192 -33.33 4.92 -10.63
N PRO A 193 -33.85 3.92 -11.35
CA PRO A 193 -34.24 4.04 -12.77
C PRO A 193 -35.36 5.06 -13.05
N ASN A 194 -36.08 5.52 -12.03
CA ASN A 194 -37.14 6.53 -12.14
C ASN A 194 -36.64 7.97 -11.90
N SER A 195 -35.34 8.18 -11.70
CA SER A 195 -34.77 9.51 -11.53
C SER A 195 -34.73 10.23 -12.88
N LEU A 196 -34.93 11.56 -12.87
CA LEU A 196 -34.81 12.36 -14.08
C LEU A 196 -33.38 12.23 -14.63
N ILE A 197 -33.21 12.18 -15.95
CA ILE A 197 -31.87 12.10 -16.61
C ILE A 197 -30.95 13.26 -16.18
N LEU A 198 -31.54 14.40 -15.79
CA LEU A 198 -30.83 15.59 -15.29
C LEU A 198 -30.39 15.46 -13.81
N ASP A 199 -30.90 14.49 -13.06
CA ASP A 199 -30.52 14.19 -11.67
C ASP A 199 -29.44 13.10 -11.62
N ARG A 200 -28.31 13.35 -12.31
CA ARG A 200 -27.16 12.44 -12.30
C ARG A 200 -26.55 12.38 -10.90
N ALA A 201 -26.24 11.16 -10.44
CA ALA A 201 -25.46 10.95 -9.23
C ALA A 201 -24.05 11.57 -9.40
N ALA A 202 -23.45 12.05 -8.31
CA ALA A 202 -22.04 12.44 -8.35
C ALA A 202 -21.09 11.26 -8.51
N VAL A 203 -21.58 10.05 -8.23
CA VAL A 203 -20.81 8.81 -8.30
C VAL A 203 -21.59 7.82 -9.15
N ASP A 204 -20.97 7.38 -10.23
CA ASP A 204 -21.46 6.32 -11.12
C ASP A 204 -20.29 5.45 -11.60
N GLU A 205 -20.58 4.48 -12.47
CA GLU A 205 -19.58 3.54 -13.02
C GLU A 205 -18.47 4.20 -13.84
N SER A 206 -18.64 5.46 -14.25
CA SER A 206 -17.63 6.24 -14.99
C SER A 206 -16.81 7.18 -14.10
N THR A 207 -17.10 7.22 -12.81
CA THR A 207 -16.41 8.10 -11.86
C THR A 207 -15.14 7.42 -11.37
N ASP A 208 -13.96 7.98 -11.61
CA ASP A 208 -12.69 7.42 -11.13
C ASP A 208 -12.34 7.88 -9.71
N PHE A 209 -12.63 9.14 -9.39
CA PHE A 209 -12.23 9.80 -8.15
C PHE A 209 -13.37 10.65 -7.59
N VAL A 210 -13.52 10.65 -6.27
CA VAL A 210 -14.49 11.47 -5.53
C VAL A 210 -13.78 12.15 -4.38
N ASP A 211 -14.00 13.45 -4.23
CA ASP A 211 -13.48 14.23 -3.11
C ASP A 211 -14.53 15.20 -2.59
N SER A 212 -14.37 15.64 -1.35
CA SER A 212 -15.31 16.51 -0.64
C SER A 212 -14.55 17.67 -0.01
N VAL A 213 -14.96 18.90 -0.31
CA VAL A 213 -14.46 20.09 0.37
C VAL A 213 -15.60 20.69 1.18
N MET A 214 -15.37 20.87 2.48
CA MET A 214 -16.28 21.57 3.37
C MET A 214 -15.69 22.94 3.71
N PHE A 215 -16.51 23.98 3.62
CA PHE A 215 -16.18 25.33 4.05
C PHE A 215 -16.85 25.58 5.40
N ASP A 216 -16.16 26.29 6.30
CA ASP A 216 -16.63 26.71 7.62
C ASP A 216 -17.32 28.09 7.60
#